data_AF-B2T9Q5-F1
#
_entry.id   AF-B2T9Q5-F1
#
_cell.length_a   1.000
_cell.length_b   1.000
_cell.length_c   1.000
_cell.angle_alpha   90.00
_cell.angle_beta   90.00
_cell.angle_gamma   90.00
#
_symmetry.space_group_name_H-M   'P 1'
#
loop_
_entity.id
_entity.type
_entity.pdbx_description
1 polymer ?
#
loop_
_entity_poly.entity_id
_entity_poly.type
_entity_poly.pdbx_seq_one_letter_code
_entity_poly.pdbx_strand_id
1 'polypeptide(L)'
;MVNGNAQPPLFGSAAESSDSLSSGPFEPFEIRYLDALSEEGVNLDLFLNNWRQAMNDDLARLDALPREGDFDHFHRVLHRLSGAVALVGAHSLMEALRRASLSPPDQGAATIDALTARARNLVTQLEAAPRAFRSRSQ
;
A
#
# COMPACT_ATOMS: atom_id res chain seq x y z
N MET A 1 -26.23 -10.13 56.32
CA MET A 1 -25.97 -8.69 56.08
C MET A 1 -24.50 -8.47 56.40
N VAL A 2 -23.56 -8.05 55.56
CA VAL A 2 -23.53 -7.44 54.22
C VAL A 2 -22.13 -7.76 53.62
N ASN A 3 -22.05 -7.88 52.29
CA ASN A 3 -20.81 -8.02 51.50
C ASN A 3 -19.97 -6.71 51.53
N GLY A 4 -18.67 -6.80 51.24
CA GLY A 4 -17.84 -5.60 51.06
C GLY A 4 -16.40 -5.83 50.57
N ASN A 5 -16.28 -6.21 49.30
CA ASN A 5 -15.18 -5.97 48.33
C ASN A 5 -13.71 -6.01 48.77
N ALA A 6 -13.04 -7.07 48.30
CA ALA A 6 -11.62 -7.06 47.98
C ALA A 6 -11.33 -6.06 46.85
N GLN A 7 -10.31 -5.21 47.03
CA GLN A 7 -9.69 -4.43 45.95
C GLN A 7 -8.56 -5.25 45.30
N PRO A 8 -8.58 -5.50 43.98
CA PRO A 8 -7.40 -5.87 43.22
C PRO A 8 -6.66 -4.63 42.65
N PRO A 9 -5.39 -4.78 42.24
CA PRO A 9 -4.42 -3.69 42.16
C PRO A 9 -4.57 -2.78 40.94
N LEU A 10 -4.13 -1.53 41.13
CA LEU A 10 -3.80 -0.54 40.10
C LEU A 10 -2.79 -1.12 39.10
N PHE A 11 -3.29 -1.59 37.96
CA PHE A 11 -2.54 -1.68 36.72
C PHE A 11 -3.26 -0.85 35.66
N GLY A 12 -3.16 0.47 35.81
CA GLY A 12 -3.42 1.40 34.71
C GLY A 12 -2.19 1.46 33.82
N SER A 13 -1.95 0.39 33.06
CA SER A 13 -0.93 0.38 32.00
C SER A 13 -1.46 1.24 30.85
N ALA A 14 -1.34 2.55 30.97
CA ALA A 14 -1.61 3.50 29.91
C ALA A 14 -0.38 3.57 28.98
N ALA A 15 -0.18 2.52 28.18
CA ALA A 15 0.68 2.52 27.00
C ALA A 15 0.40 1.29 26.12
N GLU A 16 -0.87 1.02 25.82
CA GLU A 16 -1.23 0.19 24.66
C GLU A 16 -1.92 1.09 23.62
N SER A 17 -1.17 2.07 23.10
CA SER A 17 -1.36 2.46 21.69
C SER A 17 -0.59 1.46 20.85
N SER A 18 -1.11 0.24 20.83
CA SER A 18 -0.90 -0.68 19.71
C SER A 18 -1.64 -0.09 18.52
N ASP A 19 -1.14 1.03 17.99
CA ASP A 19 -1.55 1.44 16.65
C ASP A 19 -0.89 0.45 15.70
N SER A 20 -1.76 -0.43 15.24
CA SER A 20 -1.56 -1.48 14.28
C SER A 20 -1.05 -0.93 12.95
N LEU A 21 0.21 -0.46 12.92
CA LEU A 21 1.08 -0.59 11.76
C LEU A 21 1.51 -2.05 11.66
N SER A 22 0.49 -2.92 11.65
CA SER A 22 0.62 -4.31 11.35
C SER A 22 1.47 -4.40 10.10
N SER A 23 2.53 -5.20 10.21
CA SER A 23 3.04 -6.01 9.11
C SER A 23 1.84 -6.65 8.40
N GLY A 24 1.21 -5.86 7.53
CA GLY A 24 0.04 -6.25 6.80
C GLY A 24 0.42 -7.44 5.94
N PRO A 25 -0.48 -8.42 5.80
CA PRO A 25 -0.21 -9.63 5.03
C PRO A 25 0.31 -9.24 3.65
N PHE A 26 1.31 -9.99 3.19
CA PHE A 26 1.79 -9.95 1.81
C PHE A 26 0.59 -10.25 0.91
N GLU A 27 -0.12 -9.21 0.45
CA GLU A 27 -1.30 -9.38 -0.39
C GLU A 27 -0.85 -9.51 -1.84
N PRO A 28 -1.06 -10.66 -2.48
CA PRO A 28 -0.89 -10.77 -3.92
C PRO A 28 -1.94 -9.88 -4.60
N PHE A 29 -1.57 -9.31 -5.75
CA PHE A 29 -2.49 -8.59 -6.62
C PHE A 29 -3.68 -9.47 -7.04
N GLU A 30 -4.82 -8.85 -7.33
CA GLU A 30 -6.04 -9.59 -7.65
C GLU A 30 -6.00 -10.10 -9.10
N ILE A 31 -5.48 -11.32 -9.28
CA ILE A 31 -5.37 -12.00 -10.58
C ILE A 31 -6.71 -12.01 -11.33
N ARG A 32 -7.82 -12.24 -10.61
CA ARG A 32 -9.18 -12.30 -11.20
C ARG A 32 -9.60 -10.98 -11.83
N TYR A 33 -9.14 -9.86 -11.28
CA TYR A 33 -9.42 -8.54 -11.83
C TYR A 33 -8.65 -8.32 -13.14
N LEU A 34 -7.38 -8.75 -13.21
CA LEU A 34 -6.60 -8.68 -14.44
C LEU A 34 -7.13 -9.62 -15.53
N ASP A 35 -7.61 -10.81 -15.13
CA ASP A 35 -8.33 -11.73 -16.02
C ASP A 35 -9.57 -11.04 -16.62
N ALA A 36 -10.39 -10.40 -15.79
CA ALA A 36 -11.57 -9.68 -16.26
C ALA A 36 -11.23 -8.54 -17.24
N LEU A 37 -10.17 -7.75 -16.96
CA LEU A 37 -9.70 -6.72 -17.90
C LEU A 37 -9.28 -7.34 -19.25
N SER A 38 -8.59 -8.48 -19.23
CA SER A 38 -8.21 -9.19 -20.45
C SER A 38 -9.43 -9.71 -21.21
N GLU A 39 -10.44 -10.23 -20.51
CA GLU A 39 -11.72 -10.68 -21.10
C GLU A 39 -12.51 -9.53 -21.73
N GLU A 40 -12.41 -8.32 -21.17
CA GLU A 40 -12.97 -7.09 -21.72
C GLU A 40 -12.20 -6.53 -22.95
N GLY A 41 -11.11 -7.21 -23.35
CA GLY A 41 -10.31 -6.83 -24.52
C GLY A 41 -9.21 -5.81 -24.22
N VAL A 42 -8.90 -5.55 -22.94
CA VAL A 42 -7.75 -4.73 -22.56
C VAL A 42 -6.47 -5.50 -22.90
N ASN A 43 -5.57 -4.87 -23.66
CA ASN A 43 -4.25 -5.42 -23.88
C ASN A 43 -3.44 -5.36 -22.58
N LEU A 44 -3.43 -6.47 -21.84
CA LEU A 44 -2.80 -6.55 -20.52
C LEU A 44 -1.29 -6.27 -20.59
N ASP A 45 -0.59 -6.72 -21.64
CA ASP A 45 0.85 -6.44 -21.82
C ASP A 45 1.12 -4.93 -21.96
N LEU A 46 0.30 -4.21 -22.73
CA LEU A 46 0.41 -2.75 -22.86
C LEU A 46 0.01 -2.02 -21.57
N PHE A 47 -1.10 -2.44 -20.96
CA PHE A 47 -1.59 -1.88 -19.71
C PHE A 47 -0.57 -2.00 -18.59
N LEU A 48 -0.03 -3.20 -18.37
CA LEU A 48 0.96 -3.47 -17.33
C LEU A 48 2.27 -2.71 -17.57
N ASN A 49 2.72 -2.60 -18.83
CA ASN A 49 3.91 -1.81 -19.16
C ASN A 49 3.72 -0.33 -18.84
N ASN A 50 2.58 0.25 -19.21
CA ASN A 50 2.27 1.65 -18.93
C ASN A 50 2.09 1.90 -17.43
N TRP A 51 1.39 1.00 -16.75
CA TRP A 51 1.21 1.05 -15.29
C TRP A 51 2.54 0.99 -14.55
N ARG A 52 3.43 0.07 -14.96
CA ARG A 52 4.76 -0.12 -14.40
C ARG A 52 5.62 1.14 -14.55
N GLN A 53 5.60 1.75 -15.72
CA GLN A 53 6.31 3.00 -15.96
C GLN A 53 5.79 4.11 -15.05
N ALA A 54 4.46 4.28 -14.97
CA ALA A 54 3.85 5.28 -14.09
C ALA A 54 4.18 5.06 -12.60
N MET A 55 4.17 3.82 -12.14
CA MET A 55 4.57 3.47 -10.77
C MET A 55 6.04 3.81 -10.50
N ASN A 56 6.95 3.45 -11.41
CA ASN A 56 8.37 3.76 -11.25
C ASN A 56 8.65 5.27 -11.27
N ASP A 57 7.96 6.02 -12.12
CA ASP A 57 8.06 7.47 -12.17
C ASP A 57 7.59 8.11 -10.85
N ASP A 58 6.52 7.58 -10.25
CA ASP A 58 5.98 8.08 -8.98
C ASP A 58 6.85 7.71 -7.79
N LEU A 59 7.43 6.51 -7.79
CA LEU A 59 8.41 6.09 -6.78
C LEU A 59 9.69 6.92 -6.87
N ALA A 60 10.20 7.20 -8.07
CA ALA A 60 11.36 8.06 -8.27
C ALA A 60 11.10 9.50 -7.78
N ARG A 61 9.86 10.00 -7.94
CA ARG A 61 9.44 11.29 -7.38
C ARG A 61 9.44 11.27 -5.85
N LEU A 62 8.99 10.18 -5.21
CA LEU A 62 9.10 10.05 -3.75
C LEU A 62 10.55 10.06 -3.28
N ASP A 63 11.44 9.35 -3.97
CA ASP A 63 12.86 9.28 -3.61
C ASP A 63 13.58 10.63 -3.77
N ALA A 64 13.13 11.45 -4.73
CA ALA A 64 13.71 12.76 -5.02
C ALA A 64 13.18 13.87 -4.10
N LEU A 65 12.13 13.63 -3.32
CA LEU A 65 11.55 14.65 -2.45
C LEU A 65 12.43 14.89 -1.22
N PRO A 66 12.71 16.17 -0.88
CA PRO A 66 13.30 16.51 0.40
C PRO A 66 12.40 16.02 1.53
N ARG A 67 12.97 15.32 2.52
CA ARG A 67 12.26 14.87 3.72
C ARG A 67 11.71 16.03 4.55
N GLU A 68 12.24 17.23 4.33
CA GLU A 68 11.81 18.47 4.96
C GLU A 68 11.31 19.42 3.87
N GLY A 69 10.01 19.72 3.86
CA GLY A 69 9.51 20.97 3.27
C GLY A 69 8.56 20.88 2.08
N ASP A 70 8.30 19.73 1.47
CA ASP A 70 7.34 19.63 0.35
C ASP A 70 6.23 18.59 0.58
N PHE A 71 5.43 18.84 1.63
CA PHE A 71 4.30 17.98 2.01
C PHE A 71 3.19 17.95 0.96
N ASP A 72 3.00 19.01 0.18
CA ASP A 72 1.99 19.08 -0.87
C ASP A 72 2.35 18.20 -2.07
N HIS A 73 3.61 18.24 -2.52
CA HIS A 73 4.06 17.34 -3.57
C HIS A 73 4.03 15.89 -3.09
N PHE A 74 4.46 15.66 -1.85
CA PHE A 74 4.42 14.34 -1.22
C PHE A 74 2.99 13.76 -1.16
N HIS A 75 2.01 14.56 -0.73
CA HIS A 75 0.60 14.20 -0.72
C HIS A 75 0.11 13.78 -2.11
N ARG A 76 0.41 14.57 -3.14
CA ARG A 76 -0.02 14.28 -4.52
C ARG A 76 0.56 12.97 -5.04
N VAL A 77 1.84 12.70 -4.75
CA VAL A 77 2.49 11.47 -5.20
C VAL A 77 1.90 10.25 -4.49
N LEU A 78 1.68 10.30 -3.17
CA LEU A 78 1.01 9.22 -2.43
C LEU A 78 -0.42 8.97 -2.92
N HIS A 79 -1.18 10.03 -3.20
CA HIS A 79 -2.53 9.92 -3.74
C HIS A 79 -2.54 9.25 -5.12
N ARG A 80 -1.60 9.62 -5.99
CA ARG A 80 -1.44 8.99 -7.31
C ARG A 80 -1.02 7.52 -7.22
N LEU A 81 -0.09 7.20 -6.31
CA LEU A 81 0.28 5.81 -6.04
C LEU A 81 -0.91 5.01 -5.51
N SER A 82 -1.72 5.56 -4.61
CA SER A 82 -2.95 4.92 -4.13
C SER A 82 -3.90 4.56 -5.28
N GLY A 83 -4.13 5.50 -6.21
CA GLY A 83 -4.94 5.25 -7.40
C GLY A 83 -4.32 4.20 -8.33
N ALA A 84 -3.00 4.26 -8.55
CA ALA A 84 -2.30 3.32 -9.43
C ALA A 84 -2.38 1.88 -8.89
N VAL A 85 -2.17 1.67 -7.59
CA VAL A 85 -2.24 0.31 -7.01
C VAL A 85 -3.68 -0.24 -6.98
N ALA A 86 -4.70 0.62 -6.97
CA ALA A 86 -6.10 0.21 -7.11
C ALA A 86 -6.38 -0.41 -8.49
N LEU A 87 -5.72 0.07 -9.55
CA LEU A 87 -5.86 -0.46 -10.91
C LEU A 87 -5.35 -1.90 -11.08
N VAL A 88 -4.67 -2.46 -10.09
CA VAL A 88 -4.19 -3.85 -10.09
C VAL A 88 -4.79 -4.65 -8.93
N GLY A 89 -5.84 -4.12 -8.28
CA GLY A 89 -6.55 -4.79 -7.19
C GLY A 89 -5.80 -4.85 -5.85
N ALA A 90 -4.75 -4.04 -5.65
CA ALA A 90 -3.99 -4.02 -4.40
C ALA A 90 -4.66 -3.11 -3.35
N HIS A 91 -5.87 -3.47 -2.92
CA HIS A 91 -6.75 -2.64 -2.09
C HIS A 91 -6.19 -2.30 -0.70
N SER A 92 -5.45 -3.21 -0.05
CA SER A 92 -4.81 -2.91 1.25
C SER A 92 -3.71 -1.85 1.12
N LEU A 93 -2.88 -1.93 0.07
CA LEU A 93 -1.86 -0.93 -0.22
C LEU A 93 -2.49 0.40 -0.65
N MET A 94 -3.57 0.35 -1.44
CA MET A 94 -4.37 1.53 -1.81
C MET A 94 -4.81 2.28 -0.56
N GLU A 95 -5.43 1.61 0.41
CA GLU A 95 -5.95 2.24 1.61
C GLU A 95 -4.82 2.76 2.51
N ALA A 96 -3.71 2.04 2.61
CA ALA A 96 -2.54 2.49 3.37
C ALA A 96 -1.90 3.75 2.78
N LEU A 97 -1.74 3.81 1.45
CA LEU A 97 -1.27 5.01 0.73
C LEU A 97 -2.26 6.16 0.84
N ARG A 98 -3.57 5.86 0.77
CA ARG A 98 -4.63 6.87 0.92
C ARG A 98 -4.58 7.49 2.32
N ARG A 99 -4.49 6.69 3.37
CA ARG A 99 -4.37 7.20 4.75
C ARG A 99 -3.09 8.01 4.95
N ALA A 100 -1.97 7.55 4.40
CA ALA A 100 -0.72 8.30 4.46
C ALA A 100 -0.79 9.64 3.70
N SER A 101 -1.57 9.69 2.61
CA SER A 101 -1.82 10.92 1.87
C SER A 101 -2.63 11.93 2.69
N LEU A 102 -3.60 11.49 3.50
CA LEU A 102 -4.49 12.40 4.25
C LEU A 102 -3.83 13.03 5.49
N SER A 103 -2.79 12.42 6.05
CA SER A 103 -2.07 12.96 7.23
C SER A 103 -0.53 12.89 7.08
N PRO A 104 0.10 13.54 6.08
CA PRO A 104 1.55 13.43 5.85
C PRO A 104 2.46 13.87 7.02
N PRO A 105 2.17 14.97 7.76
CA PRO A 105 3.02 15.41 8.87
C PRO A 105 3.07 14.44 10.04
N ASP A 106 2.01 13.65 10.21
CA ASP A 106 1.87 12.69 11.31
C ASP A 106 2.49 11.32 10.96
N GLN A 107 2.80 11.09 9.68
CA GLN A 107 3.45 9.85 9.24
C GLN A 107 4.97 9.98 9.39
N GLY A 108 5.54 9.17 10.28
CA GLY A 108 6.99 9.06 10.39
C GLY A 108 7.61 8.57 9.08
N ALA A 109 8.85 9.02 8.79
CA ALA A 109 9.60 8.61 7.60
C ALA A 109 9.68 7.08 7.42
N ALA A 110 9.73 6.32 8.51
CA ALA A 110 9.72 4.86 8.49
C ALA A 110 8.43 4.26 7.90
N THR A 111 7.27 4.86 8.15
CA THR A 111 5.99 4.41 7.58
C THR A 111 5.98 4.62 6.08
N ILE A 112 6.46 5.77 5.63
CA ILE A 112 6.57 6.11 4.21
C ILE A 112 7.54 5.17 3.49
N ASP A 113 8.71 4.93 4.08
CA ASP A 113 9.69 4.00 3.53
C ASP A 113 9.09 2.58 3.41
N ALA A 114 8.30 2.14 4.40
CA ALA A 114 7.60 0.85 4.36
C ALA A 114 6.53 0.78 3.26
N LEU A 115 5.74 1.84 3.05
CA LEU A 115 4.75 1.90 1.97
C LEU A 115 5.42 1.92 0.59
N THR A 116 6.51 2.67 0.46
CA THR A 116 7.33 2.73 -0.76
C THR A 116 7.93 1.35 -1.07
N ALA A 117 8.44 0.65 -0.07
CA ALA A 117 8.95 -0.72 -0.22
C ALA A 117 7.85 -1.70 -0.64
N ARG A 118 6.63 -1.58 -0.09
CA ARG A 118 5.47 -2.40 -0.52
C ARG A 118 5.09 -2.11 -1.97
N ALA A 119 5.04 -0.85 -2.39
CA ALA A 119 4.76 -0.47 -3.77
C ALA A 119 5.81 -1.01 -4.76
N ARG A 120 7.10 -0.94 -4.40
CA ARG A 120 8.18 -1.57 -5.20
C ARG A 120 8.01 -3.08 -5.31
N ASN A 121 7.71 -3.76 -4.21
CA ASN A 121 7.45 -5.20 -4.23
C ASN A 121 6.25 -5.57 -5.11
N LEU A 122 5.22 -4.73 -5.16
CA LEU A 122 4.08 -4.95 -6.06
C LEU A 122 4.51 -4.88 -7.53
N VAL A 123 5.32 -3.87 -7.90
CA VAL A 123 5.88 -3.76 -9.26
C VAL A 123 6.69 -5.00 -9.63
N THR A 124 7.61 -5.46 -8.76
CA THR A 124 8.43 -6.65 -9.00
C THR A 124 7.59 -7.92 -9.16
N GLN A 125 6.52 -8.09 -8.35
CA GLN A 125 5.60 -9.23 -8.47
C GLN A 125 4.89 -9.21 -9.82
N LEU A 126 4.45 -8.03 -10.27
CA LEU A 126 3.76 -7.85 -11.54
C LEU A 126 4.69 -7.99 -12.74
N GLU A 127 6.00 -7.78 -12.59
CA GLU A 127 6.99 -8.10 -13.64
C GLU A 127 7.25 -9.61 -13.75
N ALA A 128 7.11 -10.36 -12.64
CA ALA A 128 7.26 -11.81 -12.63
C ALA A 128 6.01 -12.55 -13.13
N ALA A 129 4.82 -11.98 -12.92
CA ALA A 129 3.52 -12.58 -13.26
C ALA A 129 3.22 -12.80 -14.76
N PRO A 130 3.66 -11.97 -15.73
CA PRO A 130 3.40 -12.13 -17.16
C PRO A 130 3.87 -13.50 -17.71
N ARG A 131 4.90 -14.09 -17.09
CA ARG A 131 5.36 -15.46 -17.42
C ARG A 131 4.33 -16.53 -17.04
N ALA A 132 3.59 -16.33 -15.95
CA ALA A 132 2.53 -17.24 -15.51
C ALA A 132 1.29 -17.16 -16.41
N PHE A 133 0.89 -15.96 -16.84
CA PHE A 133 -0.27 -15.79 -17.75
C PHE A 133 -0.01 -16.32 -19.17
N ARG A 134 1.20 -16.16 -19.70
CA ARG A 134 1.59 -16.75 -21.00
C ARG A 134 1.58 -18.28 -20.99
N SER A 135 1.76 -18.91 -19.83
CA SER A 135 1.76 -20.38 -19.69
C SER A 135 0.37 -20.99 -19.57
N ARG A 136 -0.66 -20.18 -19.29
CA ARG A 136 -2.06 -20.61 -19.13
C ARG A 136 -2.89 -20.47 -20.43
N SER A 137 -2.29 -19.91 -21.48
CA SER A 137 -2.92 -19.68 -22.78
C SER A 137 -2.48 -20.69 -23.86
N GLN A 138 -1.96 -21.87 -23.47
CA GLN A 138 -1.67 -22.97 -24.39
C GLN A 138 -2.60 -24.16 -24.17
#